data_AF-A0A4R7YZ09-F1
#
_entry.id   AF-A0A4R7YZ09-F1
#
_cell.length_a   1.000
_cell.length_b   1.000
_cell.length_c   1.000
_cell.angle_alpha   90.00
_cell.angle_beta   90.00
_cell.angle_gamma   90.00
#
_symmetry.space_group_name_H-M   'P 1'
#
loop_
_entity.id
_entity.type
_entity.pdbx_description
1 polymer ?
#
loop_
_entity_poly.entity_id
_entity_poly.type
_entity_poly.pdbx_seq_one_letter_code
_entity_poly.pdbx_strand_id
1 'polypeptide(L)'
;MFKKIKAMVFGPDYSQMQKNFEEADPINLNQIKKKAENYYRNGDFYCSESIVKTFIEEFSLDLSNDAVAMASAFPVGMGNSGCSCGAVIGAQMMLGYFFGRRQPGDKKVDKTMELAAELHDYFRDVHGSLCCRVLTKDHKLGSKDHIKQCVSFTGEMAYVTAKKICEELDLKYID
;
A
#
# COMPACT_ATOMS: atom_id res chain seq x y z
N MET A 1 -19.27 -10.46 -16.04
CA MET A 1 -18.33 -10.00 -17.08
C MET A 1 -17.69 -8.73 -16.54
N PHE A 2 -16.56 -8.87 -15.85
CA PHE A 2 -15.90 -7.75 -15.16
C PHE A 2 -15.47 -6.69 -16.17
N LYS A 3 -16.03 -5.48 -16.07
CA LYS A 3 -15.55 -4.34 -16.85
C LYS A 3 -14.15 -4.01 -16.32
N LYS A 4 -13.12 -4.46 -17.03
CA LYS A 4 -11.74 -4.04 -16.80
C LYS A 4 -11.67 -2.52 -16.95
N ILE A 5 -11.26 -1.83 -15.89
CA ILE A 5 -11.01 -0.39 -15.91
C ILE A 5 -9.95 -0.12 -16.97
N LYS A 6 -10.35 0.45 -18.12
CA LYS A 6 -9.43 0.83 -19.20
C LYS A 6 -8.89 2.23 -18.90
N ALA A 7 -7.57 2.32 -18.78
CA ALA A 7 -6.77 3.55 -18.78
C ALA A 7 -7.18 4.59 -17.71
N MET A 8 -6.42 4.65 -16.62
CA MET A 8 -6.49 5.77 -15.68
C MET A 8 -5.98 7.05 -16.37
N VAL A 9 -6.91 7.95 -16.69
CA VAL A 9 -6.57 9.29 -17.17
C VAL A 9 -6.40 10.20 -15.95
N PHE A 10 -5.16 10.56 -15.65
CA PHE A 10 -4.83 11.46 -14.53
C PHE A 10 -5.19 12.90 -14.89
N GLY A 11 -6.40 13.33 -14.54
CA GLY A 11 -6.81 14.74 -14.61
C GLY A 11 -6.13 15.62 -13.56
N PRO A 12 -6.20 16.95 -13.68
CA PRO A 12 -5.64 17.90 -12.71
C PRO A 12 -6.25 17.76 -11.30
N ASP A 13 -7.45 17.19 -11.15
CA ASP A 13 -8.26 17.17 -9.93
C ASP A 13 -8.78 15.78 -9.51
N TYR A 14 -8.18 14.70 -10.03
CA TYR A 14 -8.58 13.29 -9.78
C TYR A 14 -9.98 12.89 -10.27
N SER A 15 -10.80 13.81 -10.80
CA SER A 15 -12.19 13.54 -11.18
C SER A 15 -12.35 12.46 -12.25
N GLN A 16 -11.36 12.33 -13.14
CA GLN A 16 -11.36 11.28 -14.15
C GLN A 16 -10.98 9.90 -13.59
N MET A 17 -10.26 9.85 -12.47
CA MET A 17 -10.01 8.62 -11.72
C MET A 17 -11.28 8.18 -11.00
N GLN A 18 -12.04 9.11 -10.41
CA GLN A 18 -13.32 8.83 -9.75
C GLN A 18 -14.34 8.19 -10.71
N LYS A 19 -14.51 8.76 -11.91
CA LYS A 19 -15.42 8.22 -12.95
C LYS A 19 -15.14 6.77 -13.34
N ASN A 20 -13.87 6.34 -13.29
CA ASN A 20 -13.48 4.97 -13.61
C ASN A 20 -13.89 3.97 -12.51
N PHE A 21 -14.07 4.44 -11.28
CA PHE A 21 -14.52 3.65 -10.14
C PHE A 21 -16.03 3.79 -9.86
N GLU A 22 -16.69 4.85 -10.35
CA GLU A 22 -18.15 5.02 -10.24
C GLU A 22 -18.95 3.89 -10.92
N GLU A 23 -18.38 3.24 -11.95
CA GLU A 23 -18.97 2.07 -12.62
C GLU A 23 -18.44 0.72 -12.08
N ALA A 24 -17.58 0.72 -11.04
CA ALA A 24 -16.97 -0.48 -10.47
C ALA A 24 -17.73 -0.99 -9.24
N ASP A 25 -17.57 -2.28 -8.95
CA ASP A 25 -18.06 -2.87 -7.70
C ASP A 25 -17.35 -2.20 -6.49
N PRO A 26 -17.99 -2.12 -5.30
CA PRO A 26 -17.36 -1.56 -4.11
C PRO A 26 -16.03 -2.23 -3.78
N ILE A 27 -15.03 -1.45 -3.38
CA ILE A 27 -13.73 -1.96 -2.96
C ILE A 27 -13.89 -2.77 -1.67
N ASN A 28 -13.44 -4.04 -1.67
CA ASN A 28 -13.50 -4.88 -0.48
C ASN A 28 -12.20 -4.78 0.33
N LEU A 29 -12.26 -4.14 1.49
CA LEU A 29 -11.11 -3.86 2.33
C LEU A 29 -10.55 -5.12 3.00
N ASN A 30 -11.39 -6.06 3.45
CA ASN A 30 -10.89 -7.32 4.03
C ASN A 30 -10.27 -8.24 2.98
N GLN A 31 -10.72 -8.16 1.74
CA GLN A 31 -10.11 -8.88 0.62
C GLN A 31 -8.71 -8.35 0.35
N ILE A 32 -8.54 -7.02 0.27
CA ILE A 32 -7.23 -6.37 0.16
C ILE A 32 -6.31 -6.80 1.30
N LYS A 33 -6.80 -6.74 2.55
CA LYS A 33 -6.05 -7.21 3.73
C LYS A 33 -5.58 -8.64 3.56
N LYS A 34 -6.51 -9.58 3.34
CA LYS A 34 -6.23 -11.02 3.23
C LYS A 34 -5.27 -11.32 2.08
N LYS A 35 -5.41 -10.64 0.96
CA LYS A 35 -4.55 -10.85 -0.21
C LYS A 35 -3.11 -10.41 0.06
N ALA A 36 -2.92 -9.24 0.66
CA ALA A 36 -1.60 -8.76 1.06
C ALA A 36 -0.95 -9.67 2.12
N GLU A 37 -1.74 -10.15 3.09
CA GLU A 37 -1.28 -11.15 4.06
C GLU A 37 -0.83 -12.44 3.39
N ASN A 38 -1.59 -12.94 2.42
CA ASN A 38 -1.32 -14.21 1.75
C ASN A 38 -0.07 -14.14 0.87
N TYR A 39 0.16 -13.05 0.14
CA TYR A 39 1.39 -12.90 -0.64
C TYR A 39 2.64 -13.01 0.23
N TYR A 40 2.64 -12.37 1.41
CA TYR A 40 3.74 -12.52 2.35
C TYR A 40 3.80 -13.92 2.95
N ARG A 41 2.67 -14.43 3.44
CA ARG A 41 2.58 -15.71 4.14
C ARG A 41 3.05 -16.87 3.28
N ASN A 42 2.74 -16.85 1.99
CA ASN A 42 3.09 -17.89 1.03
C ASN A 42 4.54 -17.78 0.54
N GLY A 43 5.21 -16.65 0.81
CA GLY A 43 6.57 -16.39 0.32
C GLY A 43 6.61 -15.95 -1.14
N ASP A 44 5.48 -15.54 -1.71
CA ASP A 44 5.42 -15.02 -3.08
C ASP A 44 6.15 -13.66 -3.17
N PHE A 45 5.99 -12.84 -2.13
CA PHE A 45 6.53 -11.48 -2.03
C PHE A 45 6.85 -11.12 -0.58
N TYR A 46 7.73 -10.15 -0.37
CA TYR A 46 7.92 -9.51 0.92
C TYR A 46 6.90 -8.39 1.16
N CYS A 47 6.97 -7.70 2.31
CA CYS A 47 5.91 -6.81 2.79
C CYS A 47 5.61 -5.61 1.85
N SER A 48 6.64 -4.91 1.38
CA SER A 48 6.47 -3.78 0.44
C SER A 48 5.89 -4.24 -0.90
N GLU A 49 6.43 -5.33 -1.45
CA GLU A 49 6.02 -5.94 -2.72
C GLU A 49 4.57 -6.45 -2.66
N SER A 50 4.21 -7.12 -1.56
CA SER A 50 2.88 -7.69 -1.33
C SER A 50 1.80 -6.61 -1.36
N ILE A 51 2.07 -5.44 -0.77
CA ILE A 51 1.14 -4.30 -0.79
C ILE A 51 1.00 -3.77 -2.22
N VAL A 52 2.11 -3.44 -2.89
CA VAL A 52 2.06 -2.90 -4.26
C VAL A 52 1.32 -3.86 -5.20
N LYS A 53 1.65 -5.15 -5.14
CA LYS A 53 0.99 -6.18 -5.96
C LYS A 53 -0.50 -6.30 -5.65
N THR A 54 -0.89 -6.27 -4.37
CA THR A 54 -2.30 -6.31 -3.97
C THR A 54 -3.07 -5.15 -4.56
N PHE A 55 -2.54 -3.92 -4.47
CA PHE A 55 -3.23 -2.74 -4.99
C PHE A 55 -3.36 -2.76 -6.51
N ILE A 56 -2.33 -3.21 -7.23
CA ILE A 56 -2.41 -3.38 -8.69
C ILE A 56 -3.60 -4.25 -9.07
N GLU A 57 -3.81 -5.35 -8.35
CA GLU A 57 -4.89 -6.30 -8.67
C GLU A 57 -6.26 -5.84 -8.17
N GLU A 58 -6.36 -5.41 -6.92
CA GLU A 58 -7.66 -5.09 -6.29
C GLU A 58 -8.25 -3.76 -6.78
N PHE A 59 -7.40 -2.79 -7.16
CA PHE A 59 -7.86 -1.56 -7.81
C PHE A 59 -7.82 -1.65 -9.35
N SER A 60 -7.47 -2.82 -9.91
CA SER A 60 -7.33 -3.03 -11.37
C SER A 60 -6.47 -1.95 -12.04
N LEU A 61 -5.33 -1.63 -11.43
CA LEU A 61 -4.42 -0.59 -11.90
C LEU A 61 -3.69 -1.05 -13.15
N ASP A 62 -3.59 -0.16 -14.15
CA ASP A 62 -2.72 -0.35 -15.31
C ASP A 62 -1.28 0.03 -14.96
N LEU A 63 -0.69 -0.74 -14.06
CA LEU A 63 0.68 -0.57 -13.57
C LEU A 63 1.44 -1.87 -13.81
N SER A 64 2.60 -1.78 -14.48
CA SER A 64 3.42 -2.95 -14.76
C SER A 64 4.00 -3.55 -13.47
N ASN A 65 4.46 -4.80 -13.55
CA ASN A 65 5.18 -5.44 -12.46
C ASN A 65 6.51 -4.73 -12.12
N ASP A 66 6.96 -3.76 -12.92
CA ASP A 66 8.13 -2.94 -12.57
C ASP A 66 7.88 -2.16 -11.27
N ALA A 67 6.64 -1.82 -10.95
CA ALA A 67 6.30 -1.21 -9.67
C ALA A 67 6.55 -2.14 -8.48
N VAL A 68 6.28 -3.45 -8.65
CA VAL A 68 6.61 -4.46 -7.64
C VAL A 68 8.14 -4.61 -7.55
N ALA A 69 8.85 -4.64 -8.68
CA ALA A 69 10.30 -4.70 -8.70
C ALA A 69 10.97 -3.49 -8.02
N MET A 70 10.41 -2.28 -8.17
CA MET A 70 10.87 -1.09 -7.44
C MET A 70 10.68 -1.24 -5.92
N ALA A 71 9.65 -1.96 -5.48
CA ALA A 71 9.40 -2.20 -4.06
C ALA A 71 10.34 -3.25 -3.43
N SER A 72 11.07 -4.02 -4.24
CA SER A 72 11.98 -5.10 -3.81
C SER A 72 13.22 -4.62 -3.04
N ALA A 73 13.51 -3.32 -3.04
CA ALA A 73 14.62 -2.74 -2.27
C ALA A 73 14.29 -2.58 -0.77
N PHE A 74 13.01 -2.68 -0.38
CA PHE A 74 12.49 -2.31 0.93
C PHE A 74 12.24 -3.45 1.93
N PRO A 75 12.24 -4.75 1.57
CA PRO A 75 12.10 -5.82 2.54
C PRO A 75 13.13 -5.76 3.67
N VAL A 76 12.69 -6.19 4.86
CA VAL A 76 13.50 -6.20 6.09
C VAL A 76 14.03 -4.79 6.44
N GLY A 77 13.23 -3.78 6.09
CA GLY A 77 13.46 -2.37 6.40
C GLY A 77 13.81 -1.56 5.15
N MET A 78 15.07 -1.63 4.76
CA MET A 78 15.53 -1.23 3.43
C MET A 78 16.72 -2.15 3.18
N GLY A 79 16.51 -3.20 2.40
CA GLY A 79 17.52 -4.20 2.09
C GLY A 79 18.22 -4.80 3.30
N ASN A 80 17.46 -5.24 4.32
CA ASN A 80 18.00 -5.82 5.56
C ASN A 80 18.84 -4.86 6.42
N SER A 81 18.74 -3.55 6.19
CA SER A 81 19.38 -2.54 7.05
C SER A 81 18.64 -2.32 8.38
N GLY A 82 17.44 -2.88 8.53
CA GLY A 82 16.63 -2.74 9.74
C GLY A 82 15.99 -1.36 9.95
N CYS A 83 15.98 -0.50 8.93
CA CYS A 83 15.37 0.83 8.95
C CYS A 83 13.84 0.74 8.77
N SER A 84 13.19 1.74 8.16
CA SER A 84 11.72 1.86 8.06
C SER A 84 11.01 0.61 7.57
N CYS A 85 9.89 0.24 8.17
CA CYS A 85 9.11 -0.95 7.84
C CYS A 85 8.68 -0.97 6.36
N GLY A 86 9.00 -2.05 5.66
CA GLY A 86 8.64 -2.22 4.25
C GLY A 86 7.12 -2.17 3.97
N ALA A 87 6.28 -2.60 4.93
CA ALA A 87 4.83 -2.49 4.78
C ALA A 87 4.38 -1.02 4.72
N VAL A 88 4.94 -0.16 5.57
CA VAL A 88 4.62 1.28 5.56
C VAL A 88 5.13 1.94 4.28
N ILE A 89 6.33 1.56 3.82
CA ILE A 89 6.88 2.09 2.56
C ILE A 89 6.01 1.68 1.36
N GLY A 90 5.63 0.40 1.25
CA GLY A 90 4.76 -0.07 0.18
C GLY A 90 3.40 0.64 0.17
N ALA A 91 2.84 0.89 1.35
CA ALA A 91 1.63 1.68 1.49
C ALA A 91 1.80 3.15 1.03
N GLN A 92 2.90 3.80 1.42
CA GLN A 92 3.23 5.16 0.97
C GLN A 92 3.51 5.23 -0.54
N MET A 93 4.09 4.18 -1.14
CA MET A 93 4.21 4.08 -2.60
C MET A 93 2.84 4.13 -3.27
N MET A 94 1.85 3.42 -2.71
CA MET A 94 0.49 3.44 -3.25
C MET A 94 -0.18 4.80 -3.06
N LEU A 95 -0.02 5.48 -1.92
CA LEU A 95 -0.46 6.87 -1.78
C LEU A 95 0.19 7.78 -2.84
N GLY A 96 1.49 7.62 -3.10
CA GLY A 96 2.19 8.33 -4.17
C GLY A 96 1.66 8.00 -5.57
N TYR A 97 1.21 6.76 -5.80
CA TYR A 97 0.54 6.40 -7.04
C TYR A 97 -0.80 7.12 -7.19
N PHE A 98 -1.67 7.10 -6.17
CA PHE A 98 -2.99 7.71 -6.29
C PHE A 98 -2.96 9.25 -6.27
N PHE A 99 -2.14 9.84 -5.40
CA PHE A 99 -2.17 11.29 -5.13
C PHE A 99 -0.95 12.04 -5.65
N GLY A 100 0.13 11.36 -6.01
CA GLY A 100 1.40 12.01 -6.35
C GLY A 100 1.36 12.84 -7.63
N ARG A 101 2.24 13.85 -7.68
CA ARG A 101 2.51 14.66 -8.87
C ARG A 101 2.94 13.82 -10.08
N ARG A 102 2.63 14.30 -11.28
CA ARG A 102 3.07 13.72 -12.57
C ARG A 102 3.93 14.67 -13.39
N GLN A 103 3.89 15.96 -13.09
CA GLN A 103 4.70 16.98 -13.74
C GLN A 103 5.65 17.61 -12.72
N PRO A 104 6.86 18.00 -13.13
CA PRO A 104 7.74 18.80 -12.29
C PRO A 104 7.04 20.09 -11.80
N GLY A 105 7.20 20.41 -10.52
CA GLY A 105 6.63 21.62 -9.91
C GLY A 105 5.15 21.53 -9.51
N ASP A 106 4.47 20.42 -9.77
CA ASP A 106 3.08 20.21 -9.36
C ASP A 106 2.97 20.03 -7.82
N LYS A 107 2.04 20.79 -7.23
CA LYS A 107 1.75 20.86 -5.78
C LYS A 107 0.96 19.68 -5.23
N LYS A 108 0.49 18.75 -6.07
CA LYS A 108 -0.10 17.48 -5.62
C LYS A 108 0.76 16.69 -4.63
N VAL A 109 2.08 16.93 -4.65
CA VAL A 109 3.00 16.39 -3.65
C VAL A 109 2.61 16.77 -2.22
N ASP A 110 2.04 17.96 -1.99
CA ASP A 110 1.74 18.47 -0.65
C ASP A 110 0.68 17.59 0.04
N LYS A 111 -0.44 17.31 -0.66
CA LYS A 111 -1.47 16.39 -0.17
C LYS A 111 -0.94 14.95 -0.04
N THR A 112 -0.08 14.52 -0.96
CA THR A 112 0.53 13.18 -0.87
C THR A 112 1.40 13.05 0.38
N MET A 113 2.17 14.09 0.71
CA MET A 113 3.01 14.14 1.90
C MET A 113 2.18 14.16 3.19
N GLU A 114 1.08 14.91 3.21
CA GLU A 114 0.13 14.92 4.33
C GLU A 114 -0.43 13.52 4.59
N LEU A 115 -0.99 12.86 3.56
CA LEU A 115 -1.55 11.50 3.69
C LEU A 115 -0.47 10.47 4.10
N ALA A 116 0.75 10.61 3.57
CA ALA A 116 1.87 9.74 3.93
C ALA A 116 2.33 9.94 5.39
N ALA A 117 2.25 11.17 5.91
CA ALA A 117 2.56 11.50 7.30
C ALA A 117 1.48 10.96 8.25
N GLU A 118 0.20 11.08 7.91
CA GLU A 118 -0.89 10.48 8.69
C GLU A 118 -0.77 8.96 8.78
N LEU A 119 -0.42 8.31 7.67
CA LEU A 119 -0.23 6.86 7.63
C LEU A 119 0.99 6.42 8.45
N HIS A 120 2.07 7.20 8.41
CA HIS A 120 3.23 7.02 9.27
C HIS A 120 2.84 7.12 10.74
N ASP A 121 2.14 8.18 11.12
CA ASP A 121 1.77 8.46 12.49
C ASP A 121 0.79 7.43 13.04
N TYR A 122 -0.20 7.01 12.24
CA TYR A 122 -1.06 5.87 12.58
C TYR A 122 -0.23 4.63 12.94
N PHE A 123 0.73 4.23 12.10
CA PHE A 123 1.51 3.02 12.36
C PHE A 123 2.41 3.17 13.58
N ARG A 124 3.02 4.35 13.76
CA ARG A 124 3.82 4.67 14.97
C ARG A 124 2.97 4.60 16.22
N ASP A 125 1.77 5.15 16.22
CA ASP A 125 0.94 5.26 17.41
C ASP A 125 0.38 3.89 17.81
N VAL A 126 0.12 2.99 16.84
CA VAL A 126 -0.32 1.61 17.09
C VAL A 126 0.84 0.69 17.49
N HIS A 127 2.00 0.78 16.82
CA HIS A 127 3.10 -0.19 16.95
C HIS A 127 4.36 0.35 17.65
N GLY A 128 4.36 1.62 18.05
CA GLY A 128 5.41 2.31 18.79
C GLY A 128 6.62 2.75 17.96
N SER A 129 6.78 2.28 16.73
CA SER A 129 7.95 2.58 15.87
C SER A 129 7.68 2.22 14.42
N LEU A 130 8.43 2.82 13.49
CA LEU A 130 8.52 2.32 12.11
C LEU A 130 9.81 1.56 11.84
N CYS A 131 10.81 1.65 12.71
CA CYS A 131 12.11 1.00 12.52
C CYS A 131 11.94 -0.52 12.61
N CYS A 132 12.14 -1.23 11.50
CA CYS A 132 11.97 -2.67 11.35
C CYS A 132 12.81 -3.43 12.37
N ARG A 133 14.02 -2.97 12.69
CA ARG A 133 14.86 -3.53 13.76
C ARG A 133 14.17 -3.44 15.12
N VAL A 134 13.52 -2.32 15.42
CA VAL A 134 12.82 -2.13 16.70
C VAL A 134 11.56 -3.00 16.75
N LEU A 135 10.80 -3.04 15.65
CA LEU A 135 9.56 -3.82 15.54
C LEU A 135 9.80 -5.33 15.68
N THR A 136 10.93 -5.80 15.17
CA THR A 136 11.27 -7.23 15.11
C THR A 136 12.31 -7.65 16.14
N LYS A 137 12.69 -6.77 17.09
CA LYS A 137 13.80 -6.98 18.04
C LYS A 137 13.66 -8.26 18.88
N ASP A 138 12.43 -8.68 19.15
CA ASP A 138 12.11 -9.82 20.02
C ASP A 138 11.93 -11.12 19.21
N HIS A 139 12.18 -11.09 17.90
CA HIS A 139 12.01 -12.23 17.00
C HIS A 139 13.28 -12.50 16.19
N LYS A 140 13.63 -13.78 16.06
CA LYS A 140 14.64 -14.21 15.08
C LYS A 140 14.10 -13.96 13.67
N LEU A 141 14.87 -13.30 12.82
CA LEU A 141 14.50 -13.09 11.41
C LEU A 141 14.17 -14.43 10.74
N GLY A 142 13.02 -14.48 10.05
CA GLY A 142 12.51 -15.70 9.39
C GLY A 142 11.88 -16.74 10.32
N SER A 143 11.82 -16.49 11.64
CA SER A 143 11.05 -17.35 12.56
C SER A 143 9.54 -17.25 12.29
N LYS A 144 8.78 -18.23 12.79
CA LYS A 144 7.31 -18.24 12.68
C LYS A 144 6.68 -16.97 13.26
N ASP A 145 7.20 -16.48 14.38
CA ASP A 145 6.67 -15.27 15.04
C ASP A 145 7.01 -14.00 14.24
N HIS A 146 8.25 -13.90 13.73
CA HIS A 146 8.64 -12.83 12.82
C HIS A 146 7.74 -12.79 11.56
N ILE A 147 7.53 -13.94 10.92
CA ILE A 147 6.69 -14.04 9.73
C ILE A 147 5.25 -13.67 10.08
N LYS A 148 4.69 -14.20 11.17
CA LYS A 148 3.32 -13.88 11.61
C LYS A 148 3.11 -12.39 11.84
N GLN A 149 4.08 -11.72 12.48
CA GLN A 149 4.03 -10.28 12.72
C GLN A 149 4.10 -9.49 11.41
N CYS A 150 5.06 -9.80 10.54
CA CYS A 150 5.20 -9.13 9.24
C CYS A 150 3.98 -9.34 8.33
N VAL A 151 3.35 -10.53 8.37
CA VAL A 151 2.06 -10.78 7.72
C VAL A 151 0.99 -9.83 8.26
N SER A 152 0.86 -9.73 9.58
CA SER A 152 -0.13 -8.83 10.22
C SER A 152 0.08 -7.37 9.80
N PHE A 153 1.32 -6.86 9.84
CA PHE A 153 1.62 -5.49 9.42
C PHE A 153 1.32 -5.27 7.94
N THR A 154 1.62 -6.25 7.09
CA THR A 154 1.36 -6.17 5.65
C THR A 154 -0.13 -6.06 5.36
N GLY A 155 -0.95 -6.90 6.00
CA GLY A 155 -2.41 -6.85 5.88
C GLY A 155 -3.02 -5.57 6.43
N GLU A 156 -2.61 -5.17 7.64
CA GLU A 156 -3.09 -3.96 8.28
C GLU A 156 -2.80 -2.71 7.44
N MET A 157 -1.55 -2.56 6.98
CA MET A 157 -1.18 -1.41 6.16
C MET A 157 -1.87 -1.42 4.80
N ALA A 158 -2.12 -2.59 4.20
CA ALA A 158 -2.93 -2.67 2.99
C ALA A 158 -4.37 -2.18 3.23
N TYR A 159 -5.01 -2.64 4.31
CA TYR A 159 -6.37 -2.23 4.70
C TYR A 159 -6.48 -0.72 4.93
N VAL A 160 -5.64 -0.17 5.81
CA VAL A 160 -5.72 1.23 6.23
C VAL A 160 -5.46 2.16 5.05
N THR A 161 -4.50 1.80 4.20
CA THR A 161 -4.17 2.58 3.00
C THR A 161 -5.30 2.54 1.98
N ALA A 162 -5.91 1.37 1.75
CA ALA A 162 -7.02 1.24 0.82
C ALA A 162 -8.23 2.04 1.30
N LYS A 163 -8.54 1.96 2.59
CA LYS A 163 -9.61 2.76 3.21
C LYS A 163 -9.37 4.26 3.00
N LYS A 164 -8.17 4.74 3.32
CA LYS A 164 -7.79 6.15 3.14
C LYS A 164 -7.90 6.59 1.67
N ILE A 165 -7.45 5.76 0.73
CA ILE A 165 -7.61 6.05 -0.71
C ILE A 165 -9.08 6.14 -1.10
N CYS A 166 -9.92 5.22 -0.61
CA CYS A 166 -11.34 5.25 -0.92
C CYS A 166 -12.02 6.49 -0.34
N GLU A 167 -11.71 6.87 0.90
CA GLU A 167 -12.26 8.07 1.54
C GLU A 167 -11.84 9.37 0.82
N GLU A 168 -10.57 9.51 0.48
CA GLU A 168 -10.04 10.70 -0.21
C GLU A 168 -10.55 10.84 -1.65
N LEU A 169 -10.98 9.74 -2.27
CA LEU A 169 -11.51 9.72 -3.64
C LEU A 169 -13.02 9.55 -3.69
N ASP A 170 -13.71 9.51 -2.56
CA ASP A 170 -15.15 9.24 -2.45
C ASP A 170 -15.59 7.94 -3.15
N LEU A 171 -14.77 6.88 -3.00
CA LEU A 171 -15.07 5.55 -3.53
C LEU A 171 -15.88 4.73 -2.54
N LYS A 172 -16.85 3.97 -3.06
CA LYS A 172 -17.61 3.00 -2.26
C LYS A 172 -16.72 1.83 -1.84
N TYR A 173 -16.77 1.47 -0.57
CA TYR A 173 -16.06 0.32 -0.03
C TYR A 173 -16.90 -0.48 0.97
N ILE A 174 -16.52 -1.73 1.18
CA ILE A 174 -17.10 -2.65 2.15
C ILE A 174 -16.00 -3.36 2.94
N ASP A 175 -16.36 -3.89 4.11
CA ASP A 175 -15.55 -4.83 4.88
C ASP A 175 -15.85 -6.27 4.47
#